data_AF-A0A538D3S0-F1
#
_entry.id   AF-A0A538D3S0-F1
#
_cell.length_a   1.000
_cell.length_b   1.000
_cell.length_c   1.000
_cell.angle_alpha   90.00
_cell.angle_beta   90.00
_cell.angle_gamma   90.00
#
_symmetry.space_group_name_H-M   'P 1'
#
loop_
_entity.id
_entity.type
_entity.pdbx_description
1 polymer ?
#
loop_
_entity_poly.entity_id
_entity_poly.type
_entity_poly.pdbx_seq_one_letter_code
_entity_poly.pdbx_strand_id
1 'polypeptide(L)'
;MTADLVIRGARVVDGSGRPEYTADVEVRGGRISRIGRVTDEALHQIDGDGLVLTPGFVDIHTHFDAQLMFEPSCSPSSWHGVTTVVIGNCGFSLAPAKPQDLDFLIQSLARVEGMSSASLAAGVDFTGGSMRDLLDRFTGRIGVNVVQLVGHCAVRRWVMGDDATTRVATGAEIAAMH
;
A
#
# COMPACT_ATOMS: atom_id res chain seq x y z
N MET A 1 32.13 -10.22 -6.91
CA MET A 1 31.08 -9.25 -7.30
C MET A 1 30.47 -8.72 -6.02
N THR A 2 30.56 -7.43 -5.76
CA THR A 2 30.05 -6.79 -4.52
C THR A 2 28.52 -6.91 -4.42
N ALA A 3 28.00 -7.23 -3.25
CA ALA A 3 26.56 -7.22 -2.95
C ALA A 3 26.06 -5.78 -2.69
N ASP A 4 24.77 -5.52 -2.85
CA ASP A 4 24.22 -4.20 -2.54
C ASP A 4 24.07 -4.02 -1.03
N LEU A 5 23.51 -5.03 -0.36
CA LEU A 5 23.32 -5.07 1.08
C LEU A 5 23.60 -6.48 1.60
N VAL A 6 24.29 -6.57 2.73
CA VAL A 6 24.38 -7.79 3.53
C VAL A 6 23.98 -7.51 4.97
N ILE A 7 23.03 -8.28 5.50
CA ILE A 7 22.67 -8.31 6.91
C ILE A 7 23.37 -9.54 7.51
N ARG A 8 24.25 -9.36 8.50
CA ARG A 8 25.10 -10.44 9.02
C ARG A 8 24.59 -11.02 10.33
N GLY A 9 24.64 -12.33 10.48
CA GLY A 9 24.43 -13.02 11.76
C GLY A 9 23.04 -12.85 12.39
N ALA A 10 22.01 -12.49 11.62
CA ALA A 10 20.68 -12.26 12.15
C ALA A 10 19.95 -13.56 12.50
N ARG A 11 19.02 -13.50 13.46
CA ARG A 11 18.01 -14.56 13.69
C ARG A 11 16.91 -14.43 12.64
N VAL A 12 16.94 -15.27 11.62
CA VAL A 12 15.99 -15.23 10.51
C VAL A 12 14.70 -15.97 10.89
N VAL A 13 13.57 -15.28 10.75
CA VAL A 13 12.21 -15.86 10.75
C VAL A 13 11.64 -15.64 9.35
N ASP A 14 11.67 -16.66 8.50
CA ASP A 14 11.41 -16.54 7.06
C ASP A 14 9.92 -16.44 6.66
N GLY A 15 9.01 -16.48 7.64
CA GLY A 15 7.56 -16.45 7.42
C GLY A 15 6.94 -17.79 7.03
N SER A 16 7.72 -18.87 6.90
CA SER A 16 7.21 -20.21 6.55
C SER A 16 6.54 -20.95 7.72
N GLY A 17 6.62 -20.40 8.94
CA GLY A 17 6.18 -21.05 10.18
C GLY A 17 7.20 -22.05 10.77
N ARG A 18 8.37 -22.20 10.16
CA ARG A 18 9.48 -22.98 10.73
C ARG A 18 10.16 -22.24 11.89
N PRO A 19 10.90 -22.95 12.77
CA PRO A 19 11.73 -22.32 13.79
C PRO A 19 12.75 -21.34 13.19
N GLU A 20 13.08 -20.29 13.95
CA GLU A 20 14.12 -19.34 13.58
C GLU A 20 15.51 -20.00 13.47
N TYR A 21 16.38 -19.41 12.66
CA TYR A 21 17.77 -19.86 12.49
C TYR A 21 18.72 -18.69 12.24
N THR A 22 19.99 -18.82 12.61
CA THR A 22 21.00 -17.77 12.38
C THR A 22 21.56 -17.85 10.97
N ALA A 23 21.57 -16.73 10.24
CA ALA A 23 22.14 -16.64 8.91
C ALA A 23 22.52 -15.20 8.53
N ASP A 24 23.38 -15.05 7.54
CA ASP A 24 23.50 -13.79 6.78
C ASP A 24 22.44 -13.78 5.66
N VAL A 25 21.99 -12.59 5.28
CA VAL A 25 21.09 -12.37 4.15
C VAL A 25 21.71 -11.36 3.19
N GLU A 26 21.88 -11.78 1.93
CA GLU A 26 22.43 -10.97 0.85
C GLU A 26 21.32 -10.45 -0.05
N VAL A 27 21.39 -9.16 -0.39
CA VAL A 27 20.51 -8.50 -1.37
C VAL A 27 21.33 -8.01 -2.56
N ARG A 28 20.86 -8.31 -3.77
CA ARG A 28 21.39 -7.84 -5.06
C ARG A 28 20.24 -7.46 -5.98
N GLY A 29 20.31 -6.29 -6.60
CA GLY A 29 19.29 -5.78 -7.52
C GLY A 29 17.89 -5.75 -6.91
N GLY A 30 17.79 -5.43 -5.62
CA GLY A 30 16.52 -5.40 -4.88
C GLY A 30 15.90 -6.78 -4.60
N ARG A 31 16.64 -7.87 -4.78
CA ARG A 31 16.18 -9.23 -4.49
C ARG A 31 17.10 -9.91 -3.47
N ILE A 32 16.53 -10.77 -2.64
CA ILE A 32 17.30 -11.67 -1.79
C ILE A 32 18.02 -12.67 -2.72
N SER A 33 19.35 -12.60 -2.78
CA SER A 33 20.18 -13.46 -3.64
C SER A 33 20.73 -14.66 -2.89
N ARG A 34 20.88 -14.57 -1.56
CA ARG A 34 21.36 -15.66 -0.71
C ARG A 34 20.86 -15.52 0.72
N ILE A 35 20.58 -16.66 1.36
CA ILE A 35 20.40 -16.79 2.81
C ILE A 35 21.36 -17.89 3.28
N GLY A 36 22.17 -17.61 4.29
CA GLY A 36 23.18 -18.53 4.82
C GLY A 36 24.50 -17.79 5.07
N ARG A 37 25.64 -18.45 4.88
CA ARG A 37 26.94 -17.79 5.03
C ARG A 37 27.25 -16.92 3.81
N VAL A 38 27.57 -15.64 4.02
CA VAL A 38 27.95 -14.70 2.96
C VAL A 38 29.40 -14.27 3.18
N THR A 39 30.29 -14.55 2.24
CA THR A 39 31.70 -14.13 2.29
C THR A 39 31.99 -12.91 1.43
N ASP A 40 31.03 -12.50 0.59
CA ASP A 40 31.16 -11.36 -0.29
C ASP A 40 31.21 -10.04 0.49
N GLU A 41 31.94 -9.07 -0.07
CA GLU A 41 31.85 -7.66 0.33
C GLU A 41 30.51 -7.06 -0.12
N ALA A 42 30.03 -6.05 0.61
CA ALA A 42 28.77 -5.39 0.34
C ALA A 42 28.93 -3.86 0.36
N LEU A 43 28.17 -3.14 -0.46
CA LEU A 43 28.12 -1.68 -0.44
C LEU A 43 27.57 -1.19 0.91
N HIS A 44 26.57 -1.90 1.44
CA HIS A 44 26.02 -1.67 2.77
C HIS A 44 26.07 -2.95 3.60
N GLN A 45 26.46 -2.81 4.86
CA GLN A 45 26.46 -3.91 5.81
C GLN A 45 25.69 -3.53 7.07
N ILE A 46 24.82 -4.42 7.52
CA ILE A 46 24.09 -4.30 8.77
C ILE A 46 24.55 -5.43 9.69
N ASP A 47 24.91 -5.08 10.93
CA ASP A 47 25.12 -6.06 11.99
C ASP A 47 23.77 -6.50 12.55
N GLY A 48 23.44 -7.78 12.35
CA GLY A 48 22.19 -8.38 12.76
C GLY A 48 22.28 -9.15 14.07
N ASP A 49 23.43 -9.16 14.77
CA ASP A 49 23.58 -9.89 16.02
C ASP A 49 22.56 -9.40 17.07
N GLY A 50 21.93 -10.35 17.77
CA GLY A 50 20.84 -10.09 18.70
C GLY A 50 19.53 -9.59 18.07
N LEU A 51 19.47 -9.34 16.76
CA LEU A 51 18.28 -8.87 16.05
C LEU A 51 17.56 -10.02 15.34
N VAL A 52 16.25 -9.81 15.11
CA VAL A 52 15.42 -10.70 14.31
C VAL A 52 15.24 -10.10 12.93
N LEU A 53 15.51 -10.89 11.89
CA LEU A 53 15.27 -10.54 10.50
C LEU A 53 14.04 -11.29 9.99
N THR A 54 13.06 -10.55 9.49
CA THR A 54 11.78 -11.09 8.99
C THR A 54 11.48 -10.54 7.59
N PRO A 55 10.59 -11.20 6.81
CA PRO A 55 9.93 -10.53 5.70
C PRO A 55 9.24 -9.26 6.20
N GLY A 56 9.29 -8.18 5.41
CA GLY A 56 8.52 -6.98 5.71
C GLY A 56 7.03 -7.30 5.82
N PHE A 57 6.35 -6.65 6.76
CA PHE A 57 4.95 -6.95 7.03
C PHE A 57 4.04 -6.47 5.91
N VAL A 58 2.97 -7.23 5.68
CA VAL A 58 1.92 -6.91 4.72
C VAL A 58 0.68 -6.49 5.50
N ASP A 59 0.37 -5.21 5.46
CA ASP A 59 -0.85 -4.67 6.05
C ASP A 59 -2.00 -4.81 5.05
N ILE A 60 -2.87 -5.78 5.31
CA ILE A 60 -3.95 -6.16 4.39
C ILE A 60 -5.18 -5.28 4.51
N HIS A 61 -5.20 -4.31 5.42
CA HIS A 61 -6.39 -3.52 5.69
C HIS A 61 -6.07 -2.05 6.02
N THR A 62 -5.86 -1.26 4.98
CA THR A 62 -5.54 0.16 5.12
C THR A 62 -6.50 1.06 4.35
N HIS A 63 -6.47 2.34 4.72
CA HIS A 63 -7.19 3.44 4.08
C HIS A 63 -6.23 4.52 3.56
N PHE A 64 -5.00 4.17 3.20
CA PHE A 64 -3.99 5.14 2.77
C PHE A 64 -4.17 5.65 1.32
N ASP A 65 -5.32 5.39 0.68
CA ASP A 65 -5.65 5.78 -0.70
C ASP A 65 -5.32 7.26 -0.96
N ALA A 66 -5.68 8.15 -0.02
CA ALA A 66 -5.37 9.57 -0.08
C ALA A 66 -4.02 9.90 0.55
N GLN A 67 -3.72 9.30 1.71
CA GLN A 67 -2.52 9.60 2.51
C GLN A 67 -1.21 9.44 1.74
N LEU A 68 -1.10 8.42 0.88
CA LEU A 68 0.13 8.17 0.12
C LEU A 68 0.52 9.29 -0.86
N MET A 69 -0.40 10.20 -1.19
CA MET A 69 -0.10 11.35 -2.06
C MET A 69 0.65 12.47 -1.32
N PHE A 70 0.37 12.68 -0.03
CA PHE A 70 0.98 13.74 0.77
C PHE A 70 1.96 13.23 1.84
N GLU A 71 1.92 11.94 2.19
CA GLU A 71 2.90 11.30 3.08
C GLU A 71 3.44 10.01 2.44
N PRO A 72 4.31 10.14 1.41
CA PRO A 72 4.76 9.02 0.58
C PRO A 72 5.64 8.01 1.32
N SER A 73 6.19 8.38 2.48
CA SER A 73 6.99 7.48 3.32
C SER A 73 6.13 6.38 3.98
N CYS A 74 4.81 6.57 4.01
CA CYS A 74 3.85 5.75 4.75
C CYS A 74 4.31 5.55 6.21
N SER A 75 4.88 6.59 6.82
CA SER A 75 5.49 6.53 8.16
C SER A 75 4.62 5.90 9.25
N PRO A 76 3.28 6.06 9.28
CA PRO A 76 2.44 5.36 10.26
C PRO A 76 2.52 3.83 10.20
N SER A 77 2.90 3.25 9.06
CA SER A 77 3.04 1.80 8.87
C SER A 77 4.50 1.38 8.68
N SER A 78 5.29 2.12 7.89
CA SER A 78 6.67 1.74 7.59
C SER A 78 7.57 1.75 8.82
N TRP A 79 7.34 2.64 9.79
CA TRP A 79 8.05 2.62 11.08
C TRP A 79 7.74 1.39 11.93
N HIS A 80 6.65 0.68 11.64
CA HIS A 80 6.27 -0.56 12.30
C HIS A 80 6.66 -1.81 11.49
N GLY A 81 7.52 -1.66 10.48
CA GLY A 81 8.04 -2.77 9.67
C GLY A 81 7.15 -3.18 8.49
N VAL A 82 6.08 -2.43 8.21
CA VAL A 82 5.22 -2.67 7.04
C VAL A 82 5.95 -2.24 5.77
N THR A 83 6.03 -3.13 4.79
CA THR A 83 6.62 -2.86 3.48
C THR A 83 5.59 -2.93 2.34
N THR A 84 4.39 -3.44 2.62
CA THR A 84 3.30 -3.54 1.65
C THR A 84 1.98 -3.20 2.31
N VAL A 85 1.18 -2.36 1.67
CA VAL A 85 -0.16 -1.99 2.12
C VAL A 85 -1.21 -2.36 1.08
N VAL A 86 -2.37 -2.83 1.57
CA VAL A 86 -3.57 -3.04 0.75
C VAL A 86 -4.54 -1.91 1.04
N ILE A 87 -4.83 -1.09 0.02
CA ILE A 87 -5.74 0.07 0.08
C ILE A 87 -7.07 -0.26 -0.62
N GLY A 88 -8.06 0.63 -0.53
CA GLY A 88 -9.37 0.38 -1.14
C GLY A 88 -10.33 -0.46 -0.28
N ASN A 89 -10.11 -0.49 1.03
CA ASN A 89 -10.87 -1.33 1.96
C ASN A 89 -12.26 -0.78 2.31
N CYS A 90 -13.11 -1.63 2.89
CA CYS A 90 -14.45 -1.29 3.37
C CYS A 90 -15.39 -0.71 2.28
N GLY A 91 -15.09 -0.98 1.01
CA GLY A 91 -15.82 -0.44 -0.13
C GLY A 91 -15.44 1.01 -0.48
N PHE A 92 -14.48 1.62 0.22
CA PHE A 92 -13.99 2.96 -0.06
C PHE A 92 -12.71 2.90 -0.88
N SER A 93 -12.65 3.67 -1.96
CA SER A 93 -11.45 3.91 -2.74
C SER A 93 -11.57 5.27 -3.44
N LEU A 94 -10.44 5.88 -3.80
CA LEU A 94 -10.46 7.11 -4.61
C LEU A 94 -10.76 6.87 -6.08
N ALA A 95 -10.57 5.64 -6.57
CA ALA A 95 -10.84 5.26 -7.95
C ALA A 95 -11.68 3.97 -8.01
N PRO A 96 -12.53 3.80 -9.04
CA PRO A 96 -12.78 4.74 -10.14
C PRO A 96 -13.58 5.97 -9.71
N ALA A 97 -13.33 7.12 -10.33
CA ALA A 97 -14.03 8.37 -9.97
C ALA A 97 -14.18 9.32 -11.15
N LYS A 98 -15.39 9.84 -11.37
CA LYS A 98 -15.58 11.00 -12.25
C LYS A 98 -15.09 12.25 -11.51
N PRO A 99 -14.54 13.26 -12.18
CA PRO A 99 -14.03 14.47 -11.52
C PRO A 99 -15.06 15.11 -10.57
N GLN A 100 -16.33 15.17 -10.97
CA GLN A 100 -17.41 15.73 -10.14
C GLN A 100 -17.76 14.91 -8.88
N ASP A 101 -17.32 13.65 -8.80
CA ASP A 101 -17.64 12.74 -7.69
C ASP A 101 -16.49 12.62 -6.68
N LEU A 102 -15.34 13.24 -6.94
CA LEU A 102 -14.15 13.10 -6.11
C LEU A 102 -14.37 13.65 -4.69
N ASP A 103 -15.06 14.79 -4.57
CA ASP A 103 -15.37 15.39 -3.27
C ASP A 103 -16.17 14.41 -2.38
N PHE A 104 -17.10 13.66 -2.97
CA PHE A 104 -17.88 12.65 -2.24
C PHE A 104 -16.99 11.50 -1.74
N LEU A 105 -16.04 11.04 -2.57
CA LEU A 105 -15.11 9.96 -2.19
C LEU A 105 -14.10 10.41 -1.13
N ILE A 106 -13.58 11.64 -1.24
CA ILE A 106 -12.70 12.24 -0.23
C ILE A 106 -13.44 12.39 1.09
N GLN A 107 -14.69 12.86 1.09
CA GLN A 107 -15.50 12.95 2.31
C GLN A 107 -15.74 11.57 2.96
N SER A 108 -15.90 10.53 2.14
CA SER A 108 -16.07 9.17 2.63
C SER A 108 -14.79 8.67 3.33
N LEU A 109 -13.62 8.91 2.73
CA LEU A 109 -12.32 8.55 3.33
C LEU A 109 -12.01 9.38 4.57
N ALA A 110 -12.30 10.69 4.55
CA ALA A 110 -12.07 11.59 5.68
C ALA A 110 -12.77 11.12 6.96
N ARG A 111 -13.99 10.55 6.84
CA ARG A 111 -14.71 9.94 7.97
C ARG A 111 -13.99 8.72 8.54
N VAL A 112 -13.35 7.92 7.70
CA VAL A 112 -12.64 6.70 8.12
C VAL A 112 -11.29 7.05 8.72
N GLU A 113 -10.57 7.99 8.13
CA GLU A 113 -9.27 8.47 8.62
C GLU A 113 -9.38 9.34 9.89
N GLY A 114 -10.59 9.79 10.25
CA GLY A 114 -10.78 10.70 11.39
C GLY A 114 -10.19 12.10 11.13
N MET A 115 -10.08 12.49 9.86
CA MET A 115 -9.52 13.76 9.41
C MET A 115 -10.59 14.67 8.82
N SER A 116 -10.33 15.98 8.80
CA SER A 116 -11.22 16.91 8.10
C SER A 116 -11.11 16.71 6.59
N SER A 117 -12.24 16.79 5.86
CA SER A 117 -12.23 16.66 4.40
C SER A 117 -11.40 17.75 3.72
N ALA A 118 -11.33 18.96 4.29
CA ALA A 118 -10.50 20.05 3.78
C ALA A 118 -9.00 19.73 3.89
N SER A 119 -8.58 19.15 5.02
CA SER A 119 -7.18 18.71 5.22
C SER A 119 -6.83 17.59 4.25
N LEU A 120 -7.73 16.62 4.08
CA LEU A 120 -7.50 15.50 3.17
C LEU A 120 -7.42 15.97 1.72
N ALA A 121 -8.36 16.80 1.28
CA ALA A 121 -8.40 17.34 -0.07
C ALA A 121 -7.16 18.17 -0.42
N ALA A 122 -6.57 18.90 0.54
CA ALA A 122 -5.37 19.70 0.31
C ALA A 122 -4.14 18.85 -0.07
N GLY A 123 -4.11 17.57 0.32
CA GLY A 123 -3.02 16.64 0.02
C GLY A 123 -3.29 15.71 -1.17
N VAL A 124 -4.49 15.75 -1.76
CA VAL A 124 -4.90 14.87 -2.86
C VAL A 124 -4.77 15.60 -4.18
N ASP A 125 -3.89 15.12 -5.05
CA ASP A 125 -3.66 15.68 -6.39
C ASP A 125 -4.26 14.81 -7.52
N PHE A 126 -5.00 13.77 -7.16
CA PHE A 126 -5.78 12.94 -8.07
C PHE A 126 -7.05 13.69 -8.50
N THR A 127 -7.35 13.70 -9.80
CA THR A 127 -8.46 14.49 -10.38
C THR A 127 -9.61 13.63 -10.90
N GLY A 128 -9.60 12.33 -10.59
CA GLY A 128 -10.53 11.35 -11.14
C GLY A 128 -9.92 10.53 -12.28
N GLY A 129 -10.55 9.42 -12.59
CA GLY A 129 -10.09 8.45 -13.58
C GLY A 129 -10.28 7.01 -13.12
N SER A 130 -9.50 6.13 -13.73
CA SER A 130 -9.43 4.70 -13.46
C SER A 130 -8.53 4.38 -12.26
N MET A 131 -8.51 3.11 -11.85
CA MET A 131 -7.53 2.62 -10.87
C MET A 131 -6.08 2.76 -11.37
N ARG A 132 -5.86 2.69 -12.69
CA ARG A 132 -4.53 2.89 -13.26
C ARG A 132 -4.05 4.31 -13.03
N ASP A 133 -4.92 5.28 -13.27
CA ASP A 133 -4.64 6.70 -13.06
C ASP A 133 -4.30 7.01 -11.59
N LEU A 134 -4.99 6.35 -10.65
CA LEU A 134 -4.66 6.44 -9.23
C LEU A 134 -3.29 5.83 -8.92
N LEU A 135 -3.02 4.60 -9.39
CA LEU A 135 -1.73 3.94 -9.16
C LEU A 135 -0.55 4.72 -9.79
N ASP A 136 -0.78 5.44 -10.89
CA ASP A 136 0.22 6.32 -11.49
C ASP A 136 0.63 7.49 -10.60
N ARG A 137 -0.20 7.88 -9.64
CA ARG A 137 0.18 8.86 -8.61
C ARG A 137 1.24 8.33 -7.66
N PHE A 138 1.35 7.00 -7.52
CA PHE A 138 2.26 6.36 -6.57
C PHE A 138 3.58 5.90 -7.22
N THR A 139 3.57 5.57 -8.51
CA THR A 139 4.72 5.02 -9.23
C THR A 139 5.98 5.86 -9.04
N GLY A 140 7.01 5.28 -8.41
CA GLY A 140 8.31 5.91 -8.18
C GLY A 140 8.30 7.03 -7.12
N ARG A 141 7.20 7.19 -6.36
CA ARG A 141 7.06 8.25 -5.34
C ARG A 141 6.97 7.73 -3.92
N ILE A 142 6.44 6.53 -3.72
CA ILE A 142 6.14 5.99 -2.38
C ILE A 142 7.23 5.02 -1.88
N GLY A 143 7.35 4.91 -0.55
CA GLY A 143 8.34 4.06 0.13
C GLY A 143 7.89 2.62 0.41
N VAL A 144 6.64 2.27 0.11
CA VAL A 144 6.05 0.94 0.33
C VAL A 144 5.47 0.38 -0.97
N ASN A 145 5.27 -0.94 -1.03
CA ASN A 145 4.47 -1.53 -2.09
C ASN A 145 2.98 -1.29 -1.83
N VAL A 146 2.20 -1.13 -2.90
CA VAL A 146 0.75 -0.90 -2.81
C VAL A 146 0.01 -1.94 -3.64
N VAL A 147 -1.05 -2.49 -3.04
CA VAL A 147 -2.08 -3.26 -3.73
C VAL A 147 -3.40 -2.51 -3.56
N GLN A 148 -4.10 -2.24 -4.65
CA GLN A 148 -5.39 -1.55 -4.63
C GLN A 148 -6.53 -2.57 -4.79
N LEU A 149 -7.48 -2.55 -3.84
CA LEU A 149 -8.82 -3.12 -4.03
C LEU A 149 -9.74 -2.09 -4.68
N VAL A 150 -10.72 -2.56 -5.45
CA VAL A 150 -11.76 -1.67 -5.98
C VAL A 150 -12.86 -1.45 -4.93
N GLY A 151 -13.09 -0.20 -4.55
CA GLY A 151 -14.11 0.16 -3.58
C GLY A 151 -15.51 0.10 -4.20
N HIS A 152 -16.39 -0.72 -3.62
CA HIS A 152 -17.78 -0.84 -4.08
C HIS A 152 -18.54 0.50 -4.07
N CYS A 153 -18.31 1.37 -3.08
CA CYS A 153 -18.95 2.70 -3.03
C CYS A 153 -18.53 3.58 -4.21
N ALA A 154 -17.26 3.53 -4.62
CA ALA A 154 -16.76 4.25 -5.78
C ALA A 154 -17.38 3.73 -7.08
N VAL A 155 -17.48 2.41 -7.23
CA VAL A 155 -18.14 1.77 -8.39
C VAL A 155 -19.63 2.13 -8.45
N ARG A 156 -20.35 2.08 -7.32
CA ARG A 156 -21.75 2.50 -7.26
C ARG A 156 -21.91 3.97 -7.62
N ARG A 157 -21.07 4.84 -7.09
CA ARG A 157 -21.08 6.27 -7.39
C ARG A 157 -20.83 6.52 -8.88
N TRP A 158 -19.88 5.80 -9.47
CA TRP A 158 -19.58 5.89 -10.90
C TRP A 158 -20.79 5.55 -11.79
N VAL A 159 -21.51 4.47 -11.48
CA VAL A 159 -22.65 4.00 -12.29
C VAL A 159 -23.94 4.77 -11.98
N MET A 160 -24.26 4.93 -10.70
CA MET A 160 -25.56 5.43 -10.24
C MET A 160 -25.56 6.94 -9.92
N GLY A 161 -24.40 7.58 -9.82
CA GLY A 161 -24.30 8.97 -9.37
C GLY A 161 -24.84 9.16 -7.95
N ASP A 162 -25.67 10.20 -7.75
CA ASP A 162 -26.29 10.51 -6.45
C ASP A 162 -27.21 9.41 -5.92
N ASP A 163 -27.76 8.58 -6.80
CA ASP A 163 -28.64 7.48 -6.41
C ASP A 163 -27.90 6.35 -5.67
N ALA A 164 -26.56 6.34 -5.71
CA ALA A 164 -25.72 5.33 -5.08
C ALA A 164 -25.95 5.20 -3.57
N THR A 165 -26.41 6.26 -2.91
CA THR A 165 -26.62 6.29 -1.45
C THR A 165 -28.09 6.27 -1.03
N THR A 166 -29.02 6.38 -1.98
CA THR A 166 -30.45 6.60 -1.68
C THR A 166 -31.34 5.42 -2.07
N ARG A 167 -30.91 4.58 -3.01
CA ARG A 167 -31.69 3.42 -3.48
C ARG A 167 -30.82 2.21 -3.79
N VAL A 168 -31.47 1.07 -4.03
CA VAL A 168 -30.83 -0.14 -4.54
C VAL A 168 -30.51 -0.01 -6.04
N ALA A 169 -29.47 -0.72 -6.49
CA ALA A 169 -29.11 -0.78 -7.90
C ALA A 169 -30.11 -1.65 -8.69
N THR A 170 -30.45 -1.20 -9.89
CA THR A 170 -31.21 -1.99 -10.87
C THR A 170 -30.33 -3.08 -11.49
N GLY A 171 -30.94 -4.07 -12.15
CA GLY A 171 -30.19 -5.11 -12.86
C GLY A 171 -29.24 -4.55 -13.93
N ALA A 172 -29.65 -3.48 -14.63
CA ALA A 172 -28.82 -2.82 -15.63
C ALA A 172 -27.61 -2.08 -15.00
N GLU A 173 -27.79 -1.47 -13.83
CA GLU A 173 -26.70 -0.81 -13.11
C GLU A 173 -25.72 -1.83 -12.55
N ILE A 174 -26.19 -2.95 -11.98
CA ILE A 174 -25.32 -4.05 -11.54
C ILE A 174 -24.51 -4.58 -12.73
N ALA A 175 -25.15 -4.73 -13.89
CA ALA A 175 -24.49 -5.13 -15.13
C ALA A 175 -23.47 -4.11 -15.68
N ALA A 176 -23.43 -2.89 -15.12
CA ALA A 176 -22.45 -1.86 -15.45
C ALA A 176 -21.36 -1.71 -14.38
N MET A 177 -21.45 -2.43 -13.25
CA MET A 177 -20.47 -2.42 -12.14
C MET A 177 -19.40 -3.52 -12.30
N HIS A 178 -18.89 -3.73 -13.52
CA HIS A 178 -17.90 -4.74 -13.84
C HIS A 178 -16.52 -4.15 -14.10
#